data_AF-A0A1G2HX85-F1
#
_entry.id   AF-A0A1G2HX85-F1
#
_cell.length_a   1.000
_cell.length_b   1.000
_cell.length_c   1.000
_cell.angle_alpha   90.00
_cell.angle_beta   90.00
_cell.angle_gamma   90.00
#
_symmetry.space_group_name_H-M   'P 1'
#
loop_
_entity.id
_entity.type
_entity.pdbx_description
1 polymer ?
#
loop_
_entity_poly.entity_id
_entity_poly.type
_entity_poly.pdbx_seq_one_letter_code
_entity_poly.pdbx_strand_id
1 'polypeptide(L)'
;MNIIHKNAANGRWFDFSIFEQMANIGAEVGRTIAWRQKDKKASELAFDRTLELLDLTIKDIKNKKHLKELCRLREVLVDYFCFDNMYGSSDQHWNDYFYSFNYAASIAKGF
;
A
#
# COMPACT_ATOMS: atom_id res chain seq x y z
N MET A 1 0.43 16.53 -3.90
CA MET A 1 1.35 15.87 -2.96
C MET A 1 2.69 15.67 -3.66
N ASN A 2 3.78 16.11 -3.02
CA ASN A 2 5.14 15.94 -3.51
C ASN A 2 5.60 14.50 -3.22
N ILE A 3 6.23 13.84 -4.19
CA ILE A 3 6.80 12.51 -4.02
C ILE A 3 8.12 12.68 -3.26
N ILE A 4 8.18 12.22 -2.01
CA ILE A 4 9.34 12.28 -1.11
C ILE A 4 10.35 11.22 -1.55
N HIS A 5 9.89 10.03 -1.93
CA HIS A 5 10.76 8.97 -2.44
C HIS A 5 10.90 9.04 -3.97
N LYS A 6 11.87 9.80 -4.49
CA LYS A 6 12.07 10.01 -5.95
C LYS A 6 12.18 8.73 -6.78
N ASN A 7 12.68 7.64 -6.21
CA ASN A 7 12.81 6.34 -6.88
C ASN A 7 11.50 5.51 -6.89
N ALA A 8 10.49 5.94 -6.15
CA ALA A 8 9.19 5.29 -6.05
C ALA A 8 8.45 5.17 -7.36
N ALA A 9 8.56 6.25 -8.13
CA ALA A 9 7.90 6.48 -9.39
C ALA A 9 8.95 6.44 -10.50
N ASN A 10 9.91 5.50 -10.44
CA ASN A 10 10.98 5.32 -11.44
C ASN A 10 10.43 4.88 -12.81
N GLY A 11 9.44 5.58 -13.37
CA GLY A 11 8.66 5.29 -14.57
C GLY A 11 7.80 4.03 -14.47
N ARG A 12 8.42 2.95 -13.99
CA ARG A 12 7.93 1.57 -13.98
C ARG A 12 6.72 1.32 -13.09
N TRP A 13 6.40 2.21 -12.14
CA TRP A 13 5.22 2.00 -11.29
C TRP A 13 3.94 1.89 -12.13
N PHE A 14 3.83 2.66 -13.21
CA PHE A 14 2.70 2.65 -14.12
C PHE A 14 2.74 1.47 -15.11
N ASP A 15 3.84 0.72 -15.18
CA ASP A 15 3.94 -0.51 -15.98
C ASP A 15 3.39 -1.73 -15.23
N PHE A 16 3.41 -1.69 -13.90
CA PHE A 16 2.86 -2.76 -13.07
C PHE A 16 1.36 -2.91 -13.24
N SER A 17 0.87 -4.14 -13.25
CA SER A 17 -0.57 -4.43 -13.11
C SER A 17 -1.10 -3.94 -11.76
N ILE A 18 -2.42 -3.79 -11.63
CA ILE A 18 -3.03 -3.42 -10.33
C ILE A 18 -2.67 -4.43 -9.23
N PHE A 19 -2.57 -5.72 -9.56
CA PHE A 19 -2.17 -6.75 -8.60
C PHE A 19 -0.74 -6.54 -8.10
N GLU A 20 0.19 -6.21 -8.99
CA GLU A 20 1.57 -5.91 -8.62
C GLU A 20 1.68 -4.61 -7.83
N GLN A 21 0.94 -3.56 -8.21
CA GLN A 21 0.90 -2.31 -7.45
C GLN A 21 0.41 -2.56 -6.02
N MET A 22 -0.69 -3.31 -5.87
CA MET A 22 -1.27 -3.67 -4.57
C MET A 22 -0.37 -4.60 -3.75
N ALA A 23 0.30 -5.56 -4.39
CA ALA A 23 1.29 -6.43 -3.73
C ALA A 23 2.46 -5.62 -3.14
N ASN A 24 3.00 -4.67 -3.90
CA ASN A 24 4.07 -3.79 -3.44
C ASN A 24 3.61 -2.84 -2.32
N ILE A 25 2.39 -2.29 -2.41
CA ILE A 25 1.78 -1.50 -1.32
C ILE A 25 1.68 -2.36 -0.05
N GLY A 26 1.20 -3.60 -0.19
CA GLY A 26 1.10 -4.55 0.91
C GLY A 26 2.44 -4.86 1.59
N ALA A 27 3.53 -4.92 0.83
CA ALA A 27 4.86 -5.09 1.39
C ALA A 27 5.30 -3.89 2.26
N GLU A 28 4.94 -2.66 1.89
CA GLU A 28 5.19 -1.47 2.73
C GLU A 28 4.28 -1.43 3.96
N VAL A 29 3.02 -1.88 3.84
CA VAL A 29 2.12 -2.03 4.99
C VAL A 29 2.69 -3.05 5.98
N GLY A 30 3.15 -4.20 5.49
CA GLY A 30 3.83 -5.21 6.31
C GLY A 30 5.10 -4.66 6.99
N ARG A 31 5.90 -3.85 6.28
CA ARG A 31 7.06 -3.14 6.88
C ARG A 31 6.62 -2.17 7.97
N THR A 32 5.58 -1.38 7.73
CA THR A 32 5.03 -0.44 8.71
C THR A 32 4.68 -1.17 10.00
N ILE A 33 3.96 -2.30 9.90
CA ILE A 33 3.58 -3.15 11.03
C ILE A 33 4.84 -3.72 11.73
N ALA A 34 5.76 -4.31 10.97
CA ALA A 34 6.93 -5.00 11.52
C ALA A 34 7.88 -4.07 12.30
N TRP A 35 7.97 -2.80 11.91
CA TRP A 35 8.81 -1.80 12.57
C TRP A 35 8.10 -1.01 13.67
N ARG A 36 6.76 -1.05 13.74
CA ARG A 36 5.95 -0.21 14.64
C ARG A 36 6.42 -0.20 16.10
N GLN A 37 6.82 -1.35 16.63
CA GLN A 37 7.30 -1.50 18.02
C GLN A 37 8.82 -1.55 18.16
N LYS A 38 9.56 -1.53 17.05
CA LYS A 38 11.04 -1.69 17.02
C LYS A 38 11.75 -0.38 16.73
N ASP A 39 11.28 0.34 15.73
CA ASP A 39 11.79 1.63 15.30
C ASP A 39 10.64 2.44 14.73
N LYS A 40 10.18 3.40 15.52
CA LYS A 40 9.06 4.27 15.17
C LYS A 40 9.34 5.04 13.87
N LYS A 41 10.56 5.54 13.68
CA LYS A 41 10.93 6.32 12.50
C LYS A 41 10.94 5.45 11.25
N ALA A 42 11.44 4.21 11.36
CA ALA A 42 11.39 3.26 10.26
C ALA A 42 9.94 2.88 9.90
N SER A 43 9.07 2.72 10.90
CA SER A 43 7.64 2.48 10.69
C SER A 43 6.96 3.64 9.99
N GLU A 44 7.19 4.88 10.46
CA GLU A 44 6.66 6.10 9.85
C GLU A 44 7.11 6.27 8.39
N LEU A 45 8.40 6.05 8.10
CA LEU A 45 8.93 6.10 6.73
C LEU A 45 8.32 5.03 5.81
N ALA A 46 8.09 3.82 6.33
CA ALA A 46 7.40 2.78 5.56
C ALA A 46 5.93 3.16 5.29
N PHE A 47 5.27 3.82 6.25
CA PHE A 47 3.89 4.27 6.07
C PHE A 47 3.78 5.42 5.07
N ASP A 48 4.68 6.41 5.14
CA ASP A 48 4.78 7.47 4.12
C ASP A 48 4.93 6.86 2.72
N ARG A 49 5.76 5.83 2.61
CA ARG A 49 5.96 5.06 1.38
C ARG A 49 4.69 4.36 0.92
N THR A 50 3.92 3.74 1.82
CA THR A 50 2.60 3.16 1.53
C THR A 50 1.67 4.21 0.90
N LEU A 51 1.57 5.39 1.51
CA LEU A 51 0.68 6.45 1.03
C LEU A 51 1.09 6.98 -0.34
N GLU A 52 2.38 7.16 -0.59
CA GLU A 52 2.87 7.57 -1.90
C GLU A 52 2.53 6.56 -3.00
N LEU A 53 2.75 5.27 -2.74
CA LEU A 53 2.46 4.22 -3.71
C LEU A 53 0.97 4.12 -3.99
N LEU A 54 0.14 4.29 -2.96
CA LEU A 54 -1.31 4.31 -3.11
C LEU A 54 -1.77 5.54 -3.91
N ASP A 55 -1.20 6.72 -3.64
CA ASP A 55 -1.48 7.95 -4.40
C ASP A 55 -1.05 7.82 -5.88
N LEU A 56 0.08 7.17 -6.17
CA LEU A 56 0.49 6.84 -7.55
C LEU A 56 -0.50 5.88 -8.21
N THR A 57 -0.95 4.86 -7.48
CA THR A 57 -1.93 3.86 -7.94
C THR A 57 -3.31 4.48 -8.21
N ILE A 58 -3.72 5.46 -7.40
CA ILE A 58 -4.95 6.25 -7.59
C ILE A 58 -4.85 7.13 -8.84
N LYS A 59 -3.67 7.71 -9.12
CA LYS A 59 -3.45 8.55 -10.31
C LYS A 59 -3.36 7.76 -11.61
N ASP A 60 -3.19 6.45 -11.53
CA ASP A 60 -3.06 5.59 -12.69
C ASP A 60 -4.38 5.44 -13.45
N ILE A 61 -4.40 5.87 -14.72
CA ILE A 61 -5.60 5.89 -15.55
C ILE A 61 -6.23 4.49 -15.70
N LYS A 62 -5.42 3.43 -15.67
CA LYS A 62 -5.92 2.05 -15.80
C LYS A 62 -6.72 1.58 -14.59
N ASN A 63 -6.53 2.24 -13.44
CA ASN A 63 -7.19 1.93 -12.18
C ASN A 63 -8.45 2.78 -11.94
N LYS A 64 -8.88 3.60 -12.91
CA LYS A 64 -10.02 4.52 -12.77
C LYS A 64 -11.31 3.83 -12.28
N LYS A 65 -11.52 2.57 -12.66
CA LYS A 65 -12.67 1.75 -12.24
C LYS A 65 -12.65 1.36 -10.75
N HIS A 66 -11.48 1.42 -10.10
CA HIS A 66 -11.26 1.07 -8.69
C HIS A 66 -11.06 2.29 -7.78
N LEU A 67 -11.26 3.53 -8.26
CA LEU A 67 -10.94 4.74 -7.49
C LEU A 67 -11.64 4.79 -6.14
N LYS A 68 -12.92 4.40 -6.08
CA LYS A 68 -13.67 4.38 -4.82
C LYS A 68 -13.03 3.45 -3.79
N GLU A 69 -12.60 2.26 -4.23
CA GLU A 69 -11.98 1.24 -3.38
C GLU A 69 -10.58 1.69 -2.93
N LEU A 70 -9.77 2.24 -3.84
CA LEU A 70 -8.42 2.74 -3.53
C LEU A 70 -8.45 3.93 -2.56
N CYS A 71 -9.38 4.87 -2.76
CA CYS A 71 -9.56 6.00 -1.84
C CYS A 71 -10.04 5.52 -0.47
N ARG A 72 -10.96 4.53 -0.41
CA ARG A 72 -11.39 3.95 0.86
C ARG A 72 -10.25 3.22 1.57
N LEU A 73 -9.46 2.44 0.83
CA LEU A 73 -8.28 1.79 1.38
C LEU A 73 -7.33 2.80 2.01
N ARG A 74 -7.08 3.92 1.31
CA ARG A 74 -6.24 5.01 1.83
C ARG A 74 -6.78 5.57 3.14
N GLU A 75 -8.09 5.85 3.19
CA GLU A 75 -8.77 6.34 4.39
C GLU A 75 -8.65 5.37 5.57
N VAL A 76 -8.95 4.08 5.35
CA VAL A 76 -8.94 3.07 6.41
C VAL A 76 -7.51 2.76 6.89
N LEU A 77 -6.51 2.78 6.00
CA LEU A 77 -5.10 2.68 6.39
C LEU A 77 -4.68 3.88 7.25
N VAL A 78 -5.02 5.10 6.84
CA VAL A 78 -4.71 6.31 7.60
C VAL A 78 -5.39 6.29 8.97
N ASP A 79 -6.67 5.90 9.04
CA ASP A 79 -7.38 5.70 10.30
C ASP A 79 -6.65 4.69 11.21
N TYR A 80 -6.22 3.55 10.66
CA TYR A 80 -5.54 2.51 11.43
C TYR A 80 -4.16 2.90 11.95
N PHE A 81 -3.35 3.57 11.12
CA PHE A 81 -1.95 3.85 11.46
C PHE A 81 -1.76 5.20 12.17
N CYS A 82 -2.69 6.15 12.01
CA CYS A 82 -2.51 7.52 12.51
C CYS A 82 -3.61 8.00 13.48
N PHE A 83 -4.75 7.33 13.54
CA PHE A 83 -5.91 7.78 14.32
C PHE A 83 -6.45 6.67 15.23
N ASP A 84 -7.71 6.79 15.63
CA ASP A 84 -8.35 5.98 16.67
C ASP A 84 -8.80 4.60 16.17
N ASN A 85 -8.48 4.23 14.93
CA ASN A 85 -8.90 2.98 14.31
C ASN A 85 -10.43 2.79 14.39
N MET A 86 -11.18 3.82 14.02
CA MET A 86 -12.65 3.83 14.01
C MET A 86 -13.26 2.69 13.20
N TYR A 87 -12.55 2.21 12.17
CA TYR A 87 -13.00 1.10 11.32
C TYR A 87 -12.67 -0.29 11.89
N GLY A 88 -12.00 -0.40 13.05
CA GLY A 88 -11.74 -1.67 13.71
C GLY A 88 -10.77 -2.60 12.97
N SER A 89 -9.78 -2.03 12.29
CA SER A 89 -8.74 -2.77 11.59
C SER A 89 -7.76 -3.45 12.55
N SER A 90 -7.02 -4.44 12.06
CA SER A 90 -5.97 -5.13 12.80
C SER A 90 -4.78 -5.46 11.89
N ASP A 91 -3.61 -5.72 12.46
CA ASP A 91 -2.43 -6.13 11.70
C ASP A 91 -2.71 -7.40 10.86
N GLN A 92 -3.45 -8.36 11.43
CA GLN A 92 -3.85 -9.58 10.73
C GLN A 92 -4.76 -9.27 9.53
N HIS A 93 -5.76 -8.40 9.69
CA HIS A 93 -6.65 -8.01 8.59
C HIS A 93 -5.87 -7.42 7.40
N TRP A 94 -4.86 -6.59 7.67
CA TRP A 94 -4.05 -6.03 6.60
C TRP A 94 -3.15 -7.06 5.93
N ASN A 95 -2.52 -7.93 6.72
CA ASN A 95 -1.72 -9.02 6.17
C ASN A 95 -2.57 -9.92 5.26
N ASP A 96 -3.76 -10.33 5.70
CA ASP A 96 -4.66 -11.19 4.93
C ASP A 96 -5.15 -10.50 3.65
N TYR A 97 -5.57 -9.22 3.75
CA TYR A 97 -6.02 -8.43 2.60
C TYR A 97 -4.94 -8.33 1.52
N PHE A 98 -3.71 -7.98 1.91
CA PHE A 98 -2.60 -7.82 0.96
C PHE A 98 -1.98 -9.14 0.50
N TYR A 99 -2.13 -10.22 1.26
CA TYR A 99 -1.65 -11.54 0.88
C TYR A 99 -2.30 -12.02 -0.43
N SER A 100 -3.60 -11.80 -0.62
CA SER A 100 -4.28 -12.18 -1.87
C SER A 100 -3.69 -11.50 -3.11
N PHE A 101 -3.26 -10.22 -3.00
CA PHE A 101 -2.61 -9.51 -4.10
C PHE A 101 -1.20 -10.03 -4.36
N ASN A 102 -0.43 -10.35 -3.30
CA ASN A 102 0.88 -10.98 -3.44
C ASN A 102 0.78 -12.34 -4.14
N TYR A 103 -0.20 -13.14 -3.77
CA TYR A 103 -0.45 -14.44 -4.40
C TYR A 103 -0.82 -14.29 -5.88
N ALA A 104 -1.77 -13.41 -6.21
CA ALA A 104 -2.17 -13.13 -7.59
C ALA A 104 -1.01 -12.61 -8.45
N ALA A 105 -0.19 -11.71 -7.90
CA ALA A 105 1.00 -11.18 -8.58
C ALA A 105 2.07 -12.26 -8.82
N SER A 106 2.19 -13.24 -7.91
CA SER A 106 3.13 -14.37 -8.05
C SER A 106 2.72 -15.33 -9.16
N ILE A 107 1.43 -15.71 -9.22
CA ILE A 107 0.91 -16.58 -10.29
C ILE A 107 1.10 -15.93 -11.66
N ALA A 108 0.83 -14.63 -11.77
CA ALA A 108 1.00 -13.90 -13.03
C ALA A 108 2.45 -13.88 -13.53
N LYS A 109 3.44 -14.12 -12.65
CA LYS A 109 4.87 -14.19 -12.98
C LYS A 109 5.35 -15.61 -13.29
N GLY A 110 4.46 -16.61 -13.25
CA GLY A 110 4.78 -18.00 -13.60
C GLY A 110 5.43 -18.81 -12.47
N PHE A 111 5.18 -18.43 -11.21
CA PHE A 111 5.54 -19.21 -10.03
C PHE A 111 4.38 -20.07 -9.55
#